data_AF-A0A1M6T8W1-F1
#
_entry.id   AF-A0A1M6T8W1-F1
#
_cell.length_a   1.000
_cell.length_b   1.000
_cell.length_c   1.000
_cell.angle_alpha   90.00
_cell.angle_beta   90.00
_cell.angle_gamma   90.00
#
_symmetry.space_group_name_H-M   'P 1'
#
loop_
_entity.id
_entity.type
_entity.pdbx_description
1 polymer ?
#
loop_
_entity_poly.entity_id
_entity_poly.type
_entity_poly.pdbx_seq_one_letter_code
_entity_poly.pdbx_strand_id
1 'polypeptide(L)'
;MKKVLASFAMLFLVGCAAHTSPQQTLVDDRYLVYRETYKAYQEAEEDYLNLLFNLEQMPEEEELWIMKRDKMLELVQLRELMLNARTELDNAMQDWERHLTEIQSEMKQVKPKFNPNFTGEAGRRTSPGQLLPGEVPNKKKVNTSDF
;
A
#
# COMPACT_ATOMS: atom_id res chain seq x y z
N MET A 1 -15.88 -34.19 6.45
CA MET A 1 -15.96 -33.29 5.28
C MET A 1 -16.27 -31.83 5.62
N LYS A 2 -17.13 -31.51 6.61
CA LYS A 2 -17.43 -30.09 6.99
C LYS A 2 -16.23 -29.29 7.53
N LYS A 3 -15.26 -29.95 8.19
CA LYS A 3 -14.06 -29.28 8.75
C LYS A 3 -13.02 -28.85 7.71
N VAL A 4 -12.96 -29.55 6.57
CA VAL A 4 -12.01 -29.25 5.48
C VAL A 4 -12.46 -28.04 4.66
N LEU A 5 -13.77 -27.90 4.45
CA LEU A 5 -14.39 -26.74 3.80
C LEU A 5 -14.21 -25.44 4.59
N ALA A 6 -14.27 -25.51 5.93
CA ALA A 6 -14.06 -24.35 6.79
C ALA A 6 -12.61 -23.83 6.76
N SER A 7 -11.62 -24.73 6.69
CA SER A 7 -10.20 -24.34 6.57
C SER A 7 -9.85 -23.75 5.19
N PHE A 8 -10.55 -24.17 4.13
CA PHE A 8 -10.35 -23.61 2.79
C PHE A 8 -10.94 -22.19 2.68
N ALA A 9 -12.13 -21.95 3.25
CA ALA A 9 -12.74 -20.62 3.28
C ALA A 9 -11.90 -19.58 4.07
N MET A 10 -11.18 -20.02 5.10
CA MET A 10 -10.31 -19.15 5.89
C MET A 10 -9.03 -18.74 5.15
N LEU A 11 -8.50 -19.60 4.28
CA LEU A 11 -7.36 -19.29 3.40
C LEU A 11 -7.70 -18.24 2.34
N PHE A 12 -8.93 -18.22 1.82
CA PHE A 12 -9.36 -17.19 0.86
C PHE A 12 -9.59 -15.82 1.49
N LEU A 13 -9.99 -15.75 2.76
CA LEU A 13 -10.21 -14.47 3.45
C LEU A 13 -8.91 -13.79 3.90
N VAL A 14 -7.83 -14.55 4.11
CA VAL A 14 -6.51 -14.00 4.46
C VAL A 14 -5.81 -13.38 3.23
N GLY A 15 -6.09 -13.86 2.02
CA GLY A 15 -5.47 -13.35 0.79
C GLY A 15 -5.94 -11.96 0.36
N CYS A 16 -7.15 -11.54 0.74
CA CYS A 16 -7.66 -10.20 0.40
C CYS A 16 -7.18 -9.08 1.34
N ALA A 17 -6.61 -9.42 2.51
CA ALA A 17 -6.09 -8.45 3.48
C ALA A 17 -4.64 -8.01 3.20
N ALA A 18 -3.94 -8.68 2.28
CA ALA A 18 -2.52 -8.47 2.00
C ALA A 18 -2.23 -7.66 0.72
N HIS A 19 -3.25 -7.12 0.04
CA HIS A 19 -3.04 -6.33 -1.16
C HIS A 19 -2.65 -4.89 -0.76
N THR A 20 -1.35 -4.57 -0.88
CA THR A 20 -0.88 -3.19 -0.87
C THR A 20 -1.51 -2.44 -2.04
N SER A 21 -1.85 -1.16 -1.82
CA SER A 21 -2.39 -0.37 -2.93
C SER A 21 -1.30 -0.12 -3.99
N PRO A 22 -1.66 0.05 -5.27
CA PRO A 22 -0.70 0.42 -6.31
C PRO A 22 0.12 1.67 -5.94
N GLN A 23 -0.51 2.64 -5.26
CA GLN A 23 0.14 3.86 -4.77
C GLN A 23 1.18 3.57 -3.69
N GLN A 24 0.90 2.63 -2.77
CA GLN A 24 1.87 2.22 -1.76
C GLN A 24 3.07 1.52 -2.41
N THR A 25 2.82 0.63 -3.37
CA THR A 25 3.90 -0.08 -4.09
C THR A 25 4.79 0.90 -4.85
N LEU A 26 4.19 1.93 -5.49
CA LEU A 26 4.95 2.99 -6.15
C LEU A 26 5.85 3.77 -5.19
N VAL A 27 5.39 4.07 -3.98
CA VAL A 27 6.21 4.73 -2.95
C VAL A 27 7.39 3.85 -2.56
N ASP A 28 7.16 2.55 -2.34
CA ASP A 28 8.22 1.60 -1.98
C ASP A 28 9.29 1.50 -3.08
N ASP A 29 8.87 1.43 -4.35
CA ASP A 29 9.78 1.40 -5.50
C ASP A 29 10.61 2.70 -5.60
N ARG A 30 9.98 3.87 -5.47
CA ARG A 30 10.69 5.16 -5.52
C ARG A 30 11.62 5.36 -4.32
N TYR A 31 11.24 4.84 -3.16
CA TYR A 31 12.09 4.86 -1.98
C TYR A 31 13.36 4.03 -2.19
N LEU A 32 13.23 2.85 -2.81
CA LEU A 32 14.40 2.02 -3.14
C LEU A 32 15.37 2.75 -4.08
N VAL A 33 14.86 3.38 -5.14
CA VAL A 33 15.67 4.15 -6.10
C VAL A 33 16.38 5.32 -5.41
N TYR A 34 15.66 6.09 -4.58
CA TYR A 34 16.27 7.18 -3.81
C TYR A 34 17.36 6.67 -2.88
N ARG A 35 17.13 5.56 -2.17
CA ARG A 35 18.11 5.00 -1.24
C ARG A 35 19.39 4.53 -1.96
N GLU A 36 19.25 3.89 -3.12
CA GLU A 36 20.39 3.41 -3.90
C GLU A 36 21.20 4.56 -4.51
N THR A 37 20.52 5.56 -5.07
CA THR A 37 21.19 6.77 -5.61
C THR A 37 21.88 7.58 -4.51
N TYR A 38 21.26 7.70 -3.32
CA TYR A 38 21.88 8.33 -2.16
C TYR A 38 23.15 7.59 -1.71
N LYS A 39 23.09 6.26 -1.66
CA LYS A 39 24.25 5.44 -1.29
C LYS A 39 25.39 5.61 -2.29
N ALA A 40 25.11 5.57 -3.59
CA ALA A 40 26.11 5.80 -4.63
C ALA A 40 26.75 7.20 -4.53
N TYR A 41 25.94 8.23 -4.22
CA TYR A 41 26.47 9.58 -3.97
C TYR A 41 27.43 9.61 -2.77
N GLN A 42 27.07 8.96 -1.66
CA GLN A 42 27.92 8.92 -0.46
C GLN A 42 29.26 8.22 -0.73
N GLU A 43 29.25 7.10 -1.44
CA GLU A 43 30.47 6.37 -1.80
C GLU A 43 31.38 7.23 -2.70
N ALA A 44 30.82 7.91 -3.69
CA ALA A 44 31.58 8.83 -4.55
C ALA A 44 32.12 10.06 -3.78
N GLU A 45 31.38 10.54 -2.77
CA GLU A 45 31.80 11.67 -1.92
C GLU A 45 32.99 11.27 -1.04
N GLU A 46 32.95 10.09 -0.44
CA GLU A 46 34.06 9.54 0.33
C GLU A 46 35.32 9.37 -0.53
N ASP A 47 35.20 8.79 -1.72
CA ASP A 47 36.30 8.65 -2.68
C ASP A 47 36.89 10.01 -3.08
N TYR A 48 36.04 11.01 -3.32
CA TYR A 48 36.48 12.35 -3.66
C TYR A 48 37.21 13.03 -2.50
N LEU A 49 36.73 12.86 -1.27
CA LEU A 49 37.41 13.39 -0.07
C LEU A 49 38.79 12.74 0.13
N ASN A 50 38.89 11.42 -0.08
CA ASN A 50 40.16 10.71 -0.03
C ASN A 50 41.14 11.23 -1.10
N LEU A 51 40.64 11.49 -2.31
CA LEU A 51 41.44 12.09 -3.38
C LEU A 51 41.94 13.50 -3.01
N LEU A 52 41.11 14.33 -2.38
CA LEU A 52 41.52 15.66 -1.92
C LEU A 52 42.65 15.58 -0.89
N PHE A 53 42.59 14.61 0.02
CA PHE A 53 43.64 14.38 1.01
C PHE A 53 44.96 13.96 0.33
N ASN A 54 44.91 13.05 -0.64
CA ASN A 54 46.10 12.64 -1.38
C ASN A 54 46.71 13.80 -2.18
N LEU A 55 45.86 14.63 -2.79
CA LEU A 55 46.27 15.80 -3.56
C LEU A 55 46.88 16.90 -2.66
N GLU A 56 46.44 17.03 -1.42
CA GLU A 56 47.08 17.90 -0.43
C GLU A 56 48.51 17.44 -0.10
N GLN A 57 48.74 16.13 -0.02
CA GLN A 57 50.05 15.56 0.27
C GLN A 57 51.02 15.60 -0.92
N MET A 58 50.50 15.44 -2.15
CA MET A 58 51.29 15.35 -3.39
C MET A 58 50.70 16.26 -4.48
N PRO A 59 50.76 17.60 -4.30
CA PRO A 59 50.13 18.55 -5.20
C PRO A 59 50.77 18.61 -6.60
N GLU A 60 52.00 18.14 -6.75
CA GLU A 60 52.74 18.05 -8.03
C GLU A 60 52.27 16.93 -8.96
N GLU A 61 51.50 15.95 -8.45
CA GLU A 61 50.99 14.85 -9.27
C GLU A 61 49.82 15.29 -10.16
N GLU A 62 50.11 15.52 -11.44
CA GLU A 62 49.11 15.96 -12.43
C GLU A 62 47.92 14.99 -12.57
N GLU A 63 48.16 13.68 -12.40
CA GLU A 63 47.12 12.65 -12.46
C GLU A 63 46.04 12.87 -11.39
N LEU A 64 46.41 13.28 -10.17
CA LEU A 64 45.46 13.57 -9.09
C LEU A 64 44.55 14.74 -9.46
N TRP A 65 45.08 15.74 -10.16
CA TRP A 65 44.30 16.90 -10.62
C TRP A 65 43.30 16.55 -11.72
N ILE A 66 43.68 15.67 -12.63
CA ILE A 66 42.77 15.15 -13.66
C ILE A 66 41.65 14.35 -13.00
N MET A 67 42.00 13.41 -12.12
CA MET A 67 41.03 12.61 -11.38
C MET A 67 40.10 13.49 -10.54
N LYS A 68 40.59 14.58 -9.95
CA LYS A 68 39.78 15.52 -9.16
C LYS A 68 38.68 16.13 -10.01
N ARG A 69 39.00 16.55 -11.24
CA ARG A 69 38.02 17.12 -12.16
C ARG A 69 36.95 16.09 -12.52
N ASP A 70 37.36 14.87 -12.87
CA ASP A 70 36.46 13.82 -13.31
C ASP A 70 35.54 13.36 -12.16
N LYS A 71 36.09 13.17 -10.96
CA LYS A 71 35.32 12.83 -9.75
C LYS A 71 34.37 13.94 -9.32
N MET A 72 34.74 15.20 -9.51
CA MET A 72 33.82 16.32 -9.26
C MET A 72 32.62 16.29 -10.23
N LEU A 73 32.85 15.98 -11.51
CA LEU A 73 31.77 15.86 -12.49
C LEU A 73 30.84 14.67 -12.15
N GLU A 74 31.41 13.53 -11.77
CA GLU A 74 30.66 12.37 -11.30
C GLU A 74 29.78 12.71 -10.08
N LEU A 75 30.34 13.43 -9.10
CA LEU A 75 29.60 13.88 -7.91
C LEU A 75 28.42 14.78 -8.25
N VAL A 76 28.60 15.73 -9.16
CA VAL A 76 27.52 16.63 -9.59
C VAL A 76 26.40 15.83 -10.26
N GLN A 77 26.74 14.88 -11.12
CA GLN A 77 25.77 14.01 -11.79
C GLN A 77 24.99 13.14 -10.77
N LEU A 78 25.70 12.50 -9.84
CA LEU A 78 25.07 11.69 -8.79
C LEU A 78 24.17 12.52 -7.88
N ARG A 79 24.58 13.76 -7.54
CA ARG A 79 23.76 14.70 -6.78
C ARG A 79 22.47 15.02 -7.52
N GLU A 80 22.52 15.29 -8.82
CA GLU A 80 21.33 15.58 -9.63
C GLU A 80 20.40 14.36 -9.68
N LEU A 81 20.94 13.16 -9.91
CA LEU A 81 20.15 11.92 -9.91
C LEU A 81 19.48 11.67 -8.55
N MET A 82 20.21 11.86 -7.46
CA MET A 82 19.68 11.72 -6.10
C MET A 82 18.55 12.73 -5.82
N LEU A 83 18.72 14.00 -6.21
CA LEU A 83 17.69 15.03 -6.02
C LEU A 83 16.45 14.76 -6.88
N ASN A 84 16.63 14.26 -8.10
CA ASN A 84 15.53 13.85 -8.96
C ASN A 84 14.78 12.66 -8.34
N ALA A 85 15.49 11.62 -7.90
CA ALA A 85 14.89 10.46 -7.22
C ALA A 85 14.15 10.88 -5.94
N ARG A 86 14.68 11.84 -5.19
CA ARG A 86 14.00 12.40 -4.02
C ARG A 86 12.69 13.09 -4.40
N THR A 87 12.71 13.90 -5.45
CA THR A 87 11.53 14.60 -5.96
C THR A 87 10.45 13.61 -6.42
N GLU A 88 10.84 12.54 -7.11
CA GLU A 88 9.91 11.48 -7.50
C GLU A 88 9.29 10.76 -6.30
N LEU A 89 10.08 10.48 -5.26
CA LEU A 89 9.58 9.90 -4.01
C LEU A 89 8.60 10.84 -3.32
N ASP A 90 8.92 12.13 -3.19
CA ASP A 90 8.04 13.11 -2.56
C ASP A 90 6.71 13.24 -3.32
N ASN A 91 6.72 13.19 -4.66
CA ASN A 91 5.51 13.16 -5.48
C ASN A 91 4.69 11.89 -5.25
N ALA A 92 5.34 10.72 -5.24
CA ALA A 92 4.66 9.45 -4.99
C ALA A 92 4.01 9.39 -3.59
N MET A 93 4.69 9.95 -2.57
CA MET A 93 4.12 10.07 -1.22
C MET A 93 2.89 10.97 -1.19
N GLN A 94 2.92 12.12 -1.87
CA GLN A 94 1.75 13.01 -1.96
C GLN A 94 0.56 12.33 -2.64
N ASP A 95 0.80 11.58 -3.72
CA ASP A 95 -0.25 10.83 -4.41
C ASP A 95 -0.83 9.72 -3.53
N TRP A 96 0.03 9.03 -2.76
CA TRP A 96 -0.42 8.02 -1.81
C TRP A 96 -1.25 8.64 -0.67
N GLU A 97 -0.82 9.76 -0.11
CA GLU A 97 -1.58 10.51 0.90
C GLU A 97 -2.95 10.95 0.36
N ARG A 98 -3.00 11.50 -0.86
CA ARG A 98 -4.27 11.86 -1.51
C ARG A 98 -5.19 10.65 -1.62
N HIS A 99 -4.67 9.52 -2.10
CA HIS A 99 -5.44 8.29 -2.22
C HIS A 99 -6.00 7.80 -0.87
N LEU A 100 -5.23 7.90 0.22
CA LEU A 100 -5.71 7.58 1.55
C LEU A 100 -6.86 8.51 2.00
N THR A 101 -6.77 9.80 1.69
CA THR A 101 -7.86 10.75 2.01
C THR A 101 -9.12 10.48 1.20
N GLU A 102 -8.99 10.10 -0.07
CA GLU A 102 -10.11 9.73 -0.93
C GLU A 102 -10.84 8.51 -0.38
N ILE A 103 -10.12 7.43 -0.04
CA ILE A 103 -10.67 6.23 0.61
C ILE A 103 -11.40 6.61 1.90
N GLN A 104 -10.79 7.44 2.75
CA GLN A 104 -11.41 7.84 4.01
C GLN A 104 -12.71 8.63 3.76
N SER A 105 -12.75 9.44 2.71
CA SER A 105 -13.94 10.21 2.32
C SER A 105 -15.05 9.29 1.79
N GLU A 106 -14.71 8.30 0.95
CA GLU A 106 -15.64 7.31 0.43
C GLU A 106 -16.24 6.47 1.56
N MET A 107 -15.41 5.98 2.49
CA MET A 107 -15.88 5.24 3.67
C MET A 107 -16.86 6.04 4.54
N LYS A 108 -16.67 7.37 4.65
CA LYS A 108 -17.61 8.26 5.36
C LYS A 108 -18.95 8.41 4.63
N GLN A 109 -18.96 8.32 3.30
CA GLN A 109 -20.18 8.37 2.48
C GLN A 109 -20.96 7.05 2.48
N VAL A 110 -20.28 5.91 2.69
CA VAL A 110 -20.89 4.58 2.85
C VAL A 110 -21.42 4.36 4.28
N LYS A 111 -21.93 5.41 4.94
CA LYS A 111 -22.81 5.19 6.10
C LYS A 111 -24.10 4.57 5.57
N PRO A 112 -24.59 3.46 6.15
CA PRO A 112 -25.83 2.86 5.69
C PRO A 112 -26.94 3.91 5.79
N LYS A 113 -27.52 4.28 4.64
CA LYS A 113 -28.73 5.10 4.63
C LYS A 113 -29.78 4.29 5.39
N PHE A 114 -30.06 4.70 6.62
CA PHE A 114 -31.16 4.16 7.40
C PHE A 114 -32.43 4.35 6.58
N ASN A 115 -32.98 3.27 6.04
CA ASN A 115 -34.21 3.33 5.29
C ASN A 115 -35.36 3.42 6.32
N PRO A 116 -36.07 4.56 6.39
CA PRO A 116 -37.12 4.76 7.39
C PRO A 116 -38.28 3.76 7.25
N ASN A 117 -38.40 3.06 6.12
CA ASN A 117 -39.38 1.98 5.91
C ASN A 117 -39.04 0.68 6.67
N PHE A 118 -37.88 0.58 7.31
CA PHE A 118 -37.52 -0.53 8.22
C PHE A 118 -37.81 -0.19 9.69
N THR A 119 -38.74 0.71 9.96
CA THR A 119 -39.27 0.95 11.31
C THR A 119 -40.53 0.09 11.51
N GLY A 120 -40.59 -0.65 12.63
CA GLY A 120 -41.70 -1.56 12.95
C GLY A 120 -41.42 -3.04 12.65
N GLU A 121 -42.47 -3.86 12.56
CA GLU A 121 -42.38 -5.32 12.51
C GLU A 121 -41.65 -5.86 11.26
N ALA A 122 -41.69 -5.13 10.15
CA ALA A 122 -40.91 -5.40 8.94
C ALA A 122 -39.38 -5.22 9.13
N GLY A 123 -38.96 -4.39 10.10
CA GLY A 123 -37.56 -4.19 10.48
C GLY A 123 -36.93 -5.36 11.25
N ARG A 124 -37.75 -6.30 11.73
CA ARG A 124 -37.27 -7.54 12.40
C ARG A 124 -36.72 -8.57 11.41
N ARG A 125 -36.90 -8.37 10.10
CA ARG A 125 -36.34 -9.24 9.06
C ARG A 125 -34.86 -8.89 8.87
N THR A 126 -33.97 -9.81 9.23
CA THR A 126 -32.53 -9.61 9.08
C THR A 126 -32.01 -10.08 7.71
N SER A 127 -32.87 -10.69 6.88
CA SER A 127 -32.54 -11.09 5.51
C SER A 127 -33.75 -11.07 4.56
N PRO A 128 -33.56 -10.83 3.25
CA PRO A 128 -34.63 -10.91 2.26
C PRO A 128 -35.25 -12.31 2.23
N GLY A 129 -36.57 -12.41 2.42
CA GLY A 129 -37.31 -13.69 2.43
C GLY A 129 -37.48 -14.33 3.82
N GLN A 130 -36.97 -13.72 4.89
CA GLN A 130 -37.24 -14.20 6.25
C GLN A 130 -38.70 -13.95 6.64
N LEU A 131 -39.45 -15.03 6.78
CA LEU A 131 -40.81 -15.00 7.32
C LEU A 131 -40.79 -14.55 8.78
N LEU A 132 -41.75 -13.69 9.14
CA LEU A 132 -41.92 -13.24 10.51
C LEU A 132 -42.45 -14.40 11.39
N PRO A 133 -42.16 -14.41 12.69
CA PRO A 133 -42.73 -15.38 13.61
C PRO A 133 -44.27 -15.33 13.55
N GLY A 134 -44.90 -16.34 12.95
CA GLY A 134 -46.36 -16.38 12.70
C GLY A 134 -46.75 -16.58 11.24
N GLU A 135 -45.87 -16.28 10.28
CA GLU A 135 -46.09 -16.49 8.84
C GLU A 135 -45.74 -17.91 8.36
N VAL A 136 -45.37 -18.81 9.29
CA VAL A 136 -45.09 -20.22 8.96
C VAL A 136 -46.42 -20.99 8.84
N PRO A 137 -46.78 -21.52 7.66
CA PRO A 137 -47.96 -22.37 7.54
C PRO A 137 -47.75 -23.62 8.39
N ASN A 138 -48.57 -23.75 9.43
CA ASN A 138 -48.54 -24.88 10.35
C ASN A 138 -49.01 -26.13 9.60
N LYS A 139 -48.08 -26.94 9.05
CA LYS A 139 -48.39 -28.27 8.53
C LYS A 139 -48.72 -29.20 9.70
N LYS A 140 -49.94 -29.09 10.25
CA LYS A 140 -50.50 -30.07 11.18
C LYS A 140 -51.24 -31.17 10.39
N LYS A 141 -50.51 -32.28 10.23
CA LYS A 141 -50.95 -33.69 10.24
C LYS A 141 -52.31 -34.02 9.60
N VAL A 142 -52.24 -34.62 8.41
CA VAL A 142 -53.26 -35.56 7.91
C VAL A 142 -53.32 -36.72 8.90
N ASN A 143 -54.41 -36.81 9.67
CA ASN A 143 -54.71 -38.00 10.45
C ASN A 143 -55.42 -39.01 9.54
N THR A 144 -54.72 -40.09 9.22
CA THR A 144 -55.31 -41.36 8.79
C THR A 144 -55.93 -42.07 9.99
N SER A 145 -57.21 -42.44 9.89
CA SER A 145 -57.76 -43.59 10.63
C SER A 145 -59.01 -44.09 9.91
N ASP A 146 -58.90 -45.31 9.38
CA ASP A 146 -59.97 -46.13 8.83
C ASP A 146 -61.10 -46.38 9.84
N PHE A 147 -62.36 -46.35 9.38
CA PHE A 147 -63.37 -47.41 9.48
C PHE A 147 -64.60 -47.05 8.64
#